data_AF-A0A948MWT9-F1
#
_entry.id   AF-A0A948MWT9-F1
#
_cell.length_a   1.000
_cell.length_b   1.000
_cell.length_c   1.000
_cell.angle_alpha   90.00
_cell.angle_beta   90.00
_cell.angle_gamma   90.00
#
_symmetry.space_group_name_H-M   'P 1'
#
loop_
_entity.id
_entity.type
_entity.pdbx_description
1 polymer ?
#
loop_
_entity_poly.entity_id
_entity_poly.type
_entity_poly.pdbx_seq_one_letter_code
_entity_poly.pdbx_strand_id
1 'polypeptide(L)'
;GAPPVAWHAELAAAARAHAGDLAARAYVEHLSPEGFDPSHRFWLLGRTTIGSPSENIAYHRAPGPPASTTQLVERWRESPGHWRNMLRASHTHAAYGVVRGRDRVWMVGLYARPVATLPEPLPFHALGPEIARALRAVPSEHRPRLSVPQGSRLGKVAGDPPVMQLTAIRRVDTGAFDVVGGPIFVAADP
;
A
#
# COMPACT_ATOMS: atom_id res chain seq x y z
N GLY A 1 10.86 -17.30 14.85
CA GLY A 1 10.86 -16.55 13.58
C GLY A 1 9.43 -16.37 13.11
N ALA A 2 9.16 -15.41 12.22
CA ALA A 2 7.85 -15.26 11.59
C ALA A 2 7.69 -16.27 10.43
N PRO A 3 6.45 -16.68 10.06
CA PRO A 3 6.22 -17.50 8.88
C PRO A 3 6.72 -16.82 7.61
N PRO A 4 7.10 -17.57 6.56
CA PRO A 4 7.38 -17.01 5.25
C PRO A 4 6.18 -16.23 4.70
N VAL A 5 6.46 -15.13 4.00
CA VAL A 5 5.45 -14.30 3.33
C VAL A 5 5.42 -14.59 1.83
N ALA A 6 4.26 -14.45 1.21
CA ALA A 6 4.10 -14.57 -0.24
C ALA A 6 4.44 -13.27 -0.96
N TRP A 7 5.00 -13.36 -2.18
CA TRP A 7 5.18 -12.20 -3.04
C TRP A 7 3.83 -11.65 -3.51
N HIS A 8 3.69 -10.32 -3.58
CA HIS A 8 2.45 -9.69 -4.01
C HIS A 8 2.67 -8.62 -5.08
N ALA A 9 2.05 -8.80 -6.24
CA ALA A 9 2.30 -7.97 -7.43
C ALA A 9 1.88 -6.50 -7.25
N GLU A 10 0.69 -6.22 -6.71
CA GLU A 10 0.24 -4.82 -6.50
C GLU A 10 1.07 -4.08 -5.45
N LEU A 11 1.51 -4.75 -4.36
CA LEU A 11 2.48 -4.18 -3.42
C LEU A 11 3.79 -3.86 -4.14
N ALA A 12 4.25 -4.73 -5.05
CA ALA A 12 5.48 -4.49 -5.80
C ALA A 12 5.36 -3.27 -6.72
N ALA A 13 4.19 -3.07 -7.34
CA ALA A 13 3.91 -1.89 -8.15
C ALA A 13 3.97 -0.61 -7.30
N ALA A 14 3.32 -0.60 -6.13
CA ALA A 14 3.35 0.53 -5.20
C ALA A 14 4.77 0.81 -4.65
N ALA A 15 5.51 -0.23 -4.28
CA ALA A 15 6.89 -0.11 -3.80
C ALA A 15 7.82 0.46 -4.88
N ARG A 16 7.69 0.01 -6.14
CA ARG A 16 8.46 0.54 -7.27
C ARG A 16 8.11 1.99 -7.57
N ALA A 17 6.81 2.34 -7.53
CA ALA A 17 6.36 3.71 -7.74
C ALA A 17 6.98 4.65 -6.69
N HIS A 18 6.92 4.30 -5.40
CA HIS A 18 7.53 5.11 -4.35
C HIS A 18 9.04 5.16 -4.45
N ALA A 19 9.73 4.04 -4.72
CA ALA A 19 11.18 4.05 -4.93
C ALA A 19 11.60 4.96 -6.10
N GLY A 20 10.82 4.96 -7.20
CA GLY A 20 11.00 5.87 -8.32
C GLY A 20 10.78 7.32 -7.94
N ASP A 21 9.76 7.59 -7.16
CA ASP A 21 9.41 8.92 -6.67
C ASP A 21 10.51 9.53 -5.78
N LEU A 22 10.97 8.75 -4.79
CA LEU A 22 12.09 9.10 -3.91
C LEU A 22 13.37 9.43 -4.70
N ALA A 23 13.66 8.62 -5.73
CA ALA A 23 14.83 8.81 -6.58
C ALA A 23 14.71 10.03 -7.48
N ALA A 24 13.56 10.22 -8.12
CA ALA A 24 13.32 11.31 -9.08
C ALA A 24 13.29 12.68 -8.40
N ARG A 25 12.72 12.75 -7.18
CA ARG A 25 12.58 14.00 -6.42
C ARG A 25 13.60 14.16 -5.29
N ALA A 26 14.55 13.24 -5.18
CA ALA A 26 15.68 13.29 -4.26
C ALA A 26 15.32 13.47 -2.77
N TYR A 27 14.32 12.72 -2.29
CA TYR A 27 13.93 12.69 -0.88
C TYR A 27 13.89 11.24 -0.33
N VAL A 28 13.82 11.09 1.00
CA VAL A 28 13.77 9.80 1.69
C VAL A 28 12.74 9.89 2.82
N GLU A 29 11.46 9.77 2.48
CA GLU A 29 10.37 9.86 3.46
C GLU A 29 9.24 8.87 3.17
N HIS A 30 8.51 8.50 4.22
CA HIS A 30 7.33 7.64 4.10
C HIS A 30 6.14 8.36 3.46
N LEU A 31 5.98 9.65 3.73
CA LEU A 31 4.99 10.50 3.08
C LEU A 31 5.59 11.08 1.81
N SER A 32 4.81 11.11 0.73
CA SER A 32 5.14 11.98 -0.40
C SER A 32 4.99 13.45 0.01
N PRO A 33 5.60 14.41 -0.71
CA PRO A 33 5.35 15.84 -0.53
C PRO A 33 3.87 16.24 -0.60
N GLU A 34 3.04 15.47 -1.30
CA GLU A 34 1.59 15.64 -1.37
C GLU A 34 0.85 15.07 -0.13
N GLY A 35 1.57 14.43 0.78
CA GLY A 35 1.03 13.81 2.00
C GLY A 35 0.50 12.39 1.79
N PHE A 36 0.73 11.76 0.64
CA PHE A 36 0.33 10.36 0.45
C PHE A 36 1.23 9.43 1.25
N ASP A 37 0.62 8.56 2.05
CA ASP A 37 1.29 7.55 2.85
C ASP A 37 1.37 6.22 2.06
N PRO A 38 2.02 5.18 2.60
CA PRO A 38 2.14 3.89 1.91
C PRO A 38 0.81 3.26 1.53
N SER A 39 -0.22 3.47 2.37
CA SER A 39 -1.56 2.95 2.13
C SER A 39 -2.28 3.73 1.04
N HIS A 40 -2.21 5.07 1.05
CA HIS A 40 -2.75 5.91 -0.03
C HIS A 40 -2.17 5.49 -1.39
N ARG A 41 -0.85 5.35 -1.48
CA ARG A 41 -0.18 4.91 -2.72
C ARG A 41 -0.65 3.52 -3.15
N PHE A 42 -0.78 2.60 -2.20
CA PHE A 42 -1.26 1.25 -2.49
C PHE A 42 -2.71 1.21 -2.93
N TRP A 43 -3.60 2.00 -2.34
CA TRP A 43 -5.03 2.04 -2.70
C TRP A 43 -5.31 2.75 -4.02
N LEU A 44 -4.42 3.65 -4.45
CA LEU A 44 -4.49 4.26 -5.77
C LEU A 44 -4.04 3.27 -6.85
N LEU A 45 -2.96 2.52 -6.61
CA LEU A 45 -2.35 1.64 -7.62
C LEU A 45 -2.92 0.22 -7.64
N GLY A 46 -3.18 -0.34 -6.46
CA GLY A 46 -3.81 -1.65 -6.28
C GLY A 46 -5.30 -1.57 -6.57
N ARG A 47 -5.76 -2.38 -7.51
CA ARG A 47 -7.14 -2.35 -8.01
C ARG A 47 -7.93 -3.59 -7.61
N THR A 48 -7.27 -4.62 -7.09
CA THR A 48 -7.92 -5.84 -6.62
C THR A 48 -7.79 -6.05 -5.12
N THR A 49 -6.77 -5.48 -4.48
CA THR A 49 -6.46 -5.82 -3.09
C THR A 49 -7.11 -4.89 -2.08
N ILE A 50 -7.70 -5.47 -1.04
CA ILE A 50 -8.15 -4.73 0.14
C ILE A 50 -7.19 -5.05 1.28
N GLY A 51 -6.37 -4.07 1.65
CA GLY A 51 -5.22 -4.23 2.54
C GLY A 51 -4.50 -2.91 2.77
N SER A 52 -3.83 -2.77 3.92
CA SER A 52 -2.95 -1.63 4.22
C SER A 52 -1.54 -2.15 4.49
N PRO A 53 -0.50 -1.64 3.80
CA PRO A 53 0.86 -2.07 4.01
C PRO A 53 1.56 -1.33 5.16
N SER A 54 2.51 -2.01 5.80
CA SER A 54 3.62 -1.37 6.52
C SER A 54 4.78 -1.16 5.55
N GLU A 55 5.62 -0.15 5.78
CA GLU A 55 6.71 0.22 4.87
C GLU A 55 8.06 0.25 5.57
N ASN A 56 9.08 -0.27 4.90
CA ASN A 56 10.49 0.01 5.20
C ASN A 56 11.10 0.75 4.01
N ILE A 57 11.94 1.76 4.28
CA ILE A 57 12.72 2.47 3.26
C ILE A 57 14.19 2.30 3.60
N ALA A 58 15.03 2.03 2.59
CA ALA A 58 16.47 2.13 2.70
C ALA A 58 16.98 3.06 1.60
N TYR A 59 17.96 3.88 1.96
CA TYR A 59 18.68 4.74 1.06
C TYR A 59 20.17 4.62 1.32
N HIS A 60 20.96 4.64 0.25
CA HIS A 60 22.41 4.71 0.32
C HIS A 60 22.92 5.70 -0.71
N ARG A 61 23.88 6.52 -0.30
CA ARG A 61 24.68 7.38 -1.17
C ARG A 61 26.12 7.41 -0.70
N ALA A 62 27.05 7.04 -1.57
CA ALA A 62 28.48 7.16 -1.31
C ALA A 62 29.27 7.17 -2.63
N PRO A 63 30.50 7.72 -2.66
CA PRO A 63 31.39 7.54 -3.80
C PRO A 63 31.60 6.05 -4.09
N GLY A 64 31.54 5.68 -5.38
CA GLY A 64 31.66 4.28 -5.81
C GLY A 64 30.31 3.60 -6.04
N PRO A 65 30.29 2.25 -6.16
CA PRO A 65 29.07 1.52 -6.47
C PRO A 65 28.05 1.61 -5.33
N PRO A 66 26.74 1.62 -5.63
CA PRO A 66 25.72 1.64 -4.60
C PRO A 66 25.70 0.32 -3.80
N ALA A 67 25.22 0.37 -2.56
CA ALA A 67 25.01 -0.82 -1.75
C ALA A 67 24.13 -1.86 -2.46
N SER A 68 24.44 -3.14 -2.26
CA SER A 68 23.61 -4.24 -2.74
C SER A 68 22.29 -4.33 -1.97
N THR A 69 21.28 -4.99 -2.52
CA THR A 69 20.01 -5.21 -1.81
C THR A 69 20.20 -6.02 -0.53
N THR A 70 21.14 -6.98 -0.51
CA THR A 70 21.48 -7.72 0.71
C THR A 70 22.01 -6.79 1.80
N GLN A 71 22.92 -5.87 1.45
CA GLN A 71 23.43 -4.87 2.40
C GLN A 71 22.32 -3.93 2.91
N LEU A 72 21.37 -3.54 2.05
CA LEU A 72 20.23 -2.73 2.48
C LEU A 72 19.28 -3.49 3.42
N VAL A 73 19.06 -4.79 3.18
CA VAL A 73 18.25 -5.65 4.05
C VAL A 73 18.93 -5.87 5.40
N GLU A 74 20.25 -6.07 5.45
CA GLU A 74 20.97 -6.16 6.73
C GLU A 74 20.87 -4.86 7.53
N ARG A 75 20.93 -3.69 6.88
CA ARG A 75 20.68 -2.40 7.56
C ARG A 75 19.27 -2.31 8.16
N TRP A 76 18.25 -2.87 7.49
CA TRP A 76 16.91 -2.97 8.08
C TRP A 76 16.88 -3.88 9.30
N ARG A 77 17.62 -4.98 9.29
CA ARG A 77 17.74 -5.90 10.43
C ARG A 77 18.36 -5.24 11.66
N GLU A 78 19.33 -4.35 11.45
CA GLU A 78 19.99 -3.59 12.52
C GLU A 78 19.10 -2.48 13.10
N SER A 79 18.01 -2.11 12.43
CA SER A 79 17.06 -1.10 12.88
C SER A 79 15.83 -1.74 13.53
N PRO A 80 15.57 -1.53 14.84
CA PRO A 80 14.46 -2.18 15.53
C PRO A 80 13.08 -1.94 14.88
N GLY A 81 12.85 -0.74 14.33
CA GLY A 81 11.60 -0.40 13.66
C GLY A 81 11.40 -1.17 12.35
N HIS A 82 12.42 -1.20 11.50
CA HIS A 82 12.38 -1.94 10.24
C HIS A 82 12.31 -3.45 10.46
N TRP A 83 13.06 -3.96 11.44
CA TRP A 83 13.06 -5.37 11.79
C TRP A 83 11.71 -5.83 12.34
N ARG A 84 11.04 -5.00 13.13
CA ARG A 84 9.66 -5.26 13.59
C ARG A 84 8.70 -5.41 12.42
N ASN A 85 8.80 -4.59 11.38
CA ASN A 85 7.95 -4.74 10.19
C ASN A 85 8.24 -6.06 9.46
N MET A 86 9.51 -6.45 9.32
CA MET A 86 9.88 -7.71 8.66
C MET A 86 9.44 -8.96 9.42
N LEU A 87 9.39 -8.90 10.75
CA LEU A 87 9.07 -10.04 11.62
C LEU A 87 7.64 -10.02 12.16
N ARG A 88 6.79 -9.08 11.74
CA ARG A 88 5.42 -9.01 12.25
C ARG A 88 4.64 -10.21 11.73
N ALA A 89 4.31 -11.16 12.62
CA ALA A 89 3.66 -12.42 12.28
C ALA A 89 2.30 -12.28 11.59
N SER A 90 1.65 -11.11 11.69
CA SER A 90 0.40 -10.86 10.99
C SER A 90 0.59 -10.60 9.50
N HIS A 91 1.78 -10.20 9.03
CA HIS A 91 2.05 -10.05 7.61
C HIS A 91 2.08 -11.40 6.91
N THR A 92 1.34 -11.51 5.82
CA THR A 92 1.28 -12.72 4.99
C THR A 92 1.88 -12.50 3.60
N HIS A 93 2.04 -11.23 3.21
CA HIS A 93 2.55 -10.84 1.91
C HIS A 93 3.61 -9.75 2.04
N ALA A 94 4.57 -9.75 1.11
CA ALA A 94 5.54 -8.69 0.97
C ALA A 94 5.89 -8.42 -0.50
N ALA A 95 6.42 -7.24 -0.76
CA ALA A 95 7.06 -6.92 -2.02
C ALA A 95 8.09 -5.80 -1.87
N TYR A 96 8.96 -5.68 -2.87
CA TYR A 96 10.04 -4.68 -2.88
C TYR A 96 10.08 -3.90 -4.20
N GLY A 97 10.49 -2.64 -4.11
CA GLY A 97 10.87 -1.78 -5.24
C GLY A 97 12.28 -1.24 -5.02
N VAL A 98 13.10 -1.23 -6.07
CA VAL A 98 14.50 -0.79 -5.99
C VAL A 98 14.82 0.09 -7.18
N VAL A 99 15.42 1.26 -6.93
CA VAL A 99 15.97 2.14 -7.96
C VAL A 99 17.46 2.33 -7.68
N ARG A 100 18.29 1.98 -8.67
CA ARG A 100 19.75 2.08 -8.59
C ARG A 100 20.25 3.16 -9.52
N GLY A 101 21.01 4.11 -8.97
CA GLY A 101 21.84 5.05 -9.70
C GLY A 101 23.31 4.65 -9.63
N ARG A 102 24.20 5.52 -10.12
CA ARG A 102 25.66 5.27 -10.16
C ARG A 102 26.29 5.20 -8.76
N ASP A 103 25.90 6.11 -7.88
CA ASP A 103 26.43 6.31 -6.51
C ASP A 103 25.33 6.21 -5.45
N ARG A 104 24.11 5.86 -5.86
CA ARG A 104 22.90 5.90 -5.04
C ARG A 104 22.01 4.70 -5.24
N VAL A 105 21.27 4.30 -4.21
CA VAL A 105 20.19 3.32 -4.32
C VAL A 105 19.08 3.64 -3.32
N TRP A 106 17.85 3.47 -3.78
CA TRP A 106 16.64 3.51 -2.96
C TRP A 106 15.99 2.14 -3.00
N MET A 107 15.53 1.67 -1.85
CA MET A 107 14.77 0.44 -1.72
C MET A 107 13.56 0.68 -0.82
N VAL A 108 12.39 0.28 -1.30
CA VAL A 108 11.13 0.32 -0.57
C VAL A 108 10.65 -1.11 -0.40
N GLY A 109 10.29 -1.51 0.82
CA GLY A 109 9.66 -2.79 1.13
C GLY A 109 8.28 -2.56 1.72
N LEU A 110 7.27 -3.22 1.15
CA LEU A 110 5.90 -3.19 1.64
C LEU A 110 5.49 -4.55 2.15
N TYR A 111 4.80 -4.57 3.29
CA TYR A 111 4.36 -5.80 3.98
C TYR A 111 2.90 -5.65 4.36
N ALA A 112 2.06 -6.62 4.01
CA ALA A 112 0.63 -6.52 4.25
C ALA A 112 -0.01 -7.85 4.66
N ARG A 113 -1.22 -7.73 5.19
CA ARG A 113 -2.18 -8.83 5.33
C ARG A 113 -3.48 -8.39 4.64
N PRO A 114 -3.63 -8.66 3.34
CA PRO A 114 -4.89 -8.44 2.66
C PRO A 114 -6.03 -9.15 3.39
N VAL A 115 -7.21 -8.54 3.41
CA VAL A 115 -8.45 -9.15 3.95
C VAL A 115 -9.30 -9.77 2.84
N ALA A 116 -9.14 -9.28 1.61
CA ALA A 116 -9.80 -9.82 0.43
C ALA A 116 -9.06 -9.38 -0.84
N THR A 117 -9.27 -10.16 -1.90
CA THR A 117 -8.87 -9.85 -3.26
C THR A 117 -10.12 -9.90 -4.13
N LEU A 118 -10.38 -8.83 -4.87
CA LEU A 118 -11.47 -8.76 -5.83
C LEU A 118 -11.19 -9.68 -7.03
N PRO A 119 -12.21 -10.32 -7.61
CA PRO A 119 -12.04 -11.19 -8.77
C PRO A 119 -11.61 -10.43 -10.03
N GLU A 120 -11.91 -9.13 -10.08
CA GLU A 120 -11.59 -8.23 -11.20
C GLU A 120 -11.08 -6.89 -10.62
N PRO A 121 -10.16 -6.22 -11.32
CA PRO A 121 -9.72 -4.87 -10.94
C PRO A 121 -10.89 -3.90 -10.89
N LEU A 122 -11.09 -3.19 -9.77
CA LEU A 122 -12.06 -2.11 -9.69
C LEU A 122 -11.58 -0.94 -10.57
N PRO A 123 -12.38 -0.47 -11.55
CA PRO A 123 -12.00 0.67 -12.39
C PRO A 123 -11.73 1.95 -11.57
N PHE A 124 -10.97 2.86 -12.15
CA PHE A 124 -10.76 4.19 -11.55
C PHE A 124 -12.03 5.04 -11.59
N HIS A 125 -12.86 4.85 -12.61
CA HIS A 125 -14.21 5.38 -12.70
C HIS A 125 -15.16 4.20 -12.67
N ALA A 126 -15.79 3.96 -11.52
CA ALA A 126 -16.59 2.76 -11.31
C ALA A 126 -18.09 3.10 -11.39
N LEU A 127 -18.82 2.30 -12.17
CA LEU A 127 -20.28 2.35 -12.26
C LEU A 127 -20.93 1.54 -11.14
N GLY A 128 -22.20 1.83 -10.85
CA GLY A 128 -22.99 1.15 -9.82
C GLY A 128 -22.87 -0.39 -9.84
N PRO A 129 -23.00 -1.06 -11.00
CA PRO A 129 -22.87 -2.52 -11.09
C PRO A 129 -21.47 -3.05 -10.71
N GLU A 130 -20.41 -2.32 -11.04
CA GLU A 130 -19.01 -2.68 -10.74
C GLU A 130 -18.74 -2.53 -9.25
N ILE A 131 -19.18 -1.41 -8.68
CA ILE A 131 -19.10 -1.15 -7.23
C ILE A 131 -19.84 -2.24 -6.45
N ALA A 132 -21.07 -2.59 -6.88
CA ALA A 132 -21.87 -3.61 -6.22
C ALA A 132 -21.23 -5.01 -6.31
N ARG A 133 -20.59 -5.33 -7.45
CA ARG A 133 -19.84 -6.58 -7.62
C ARG A 133 -18.62 -6.63 -6.69
N ALA A 134 -17.86 -5.53 -6.60
CA ALA A 134 -16.71 -5.45 -5.72
C ALA A 134 -17.10 -5.60 -4.24
N LEU A 135 -18.18 -4.93 -3.79
CA LEU A 135 -18.70 -5.08 -2.42
C LEU A 135 -19.09 -6.53 -2.10
N ARG A 136 -19.79 -7.22 -3.02
CA ARG A 136 -20.21 -8.61 -2.83
C ARG A 136 -19.05 -9.62 -2.85
N ALA A 137 -17.95 -9.28 -3.51
CA ALA A 137 -16.77 -10.14 -3.57
C ALA A 137 -15.98 -10.17 -2.25
N VAL A 138 -16.17 -9.19 -1.36
CA VAL A 138 -15.54 -9.17 -0.05
C VAL A 138 -16.36 -10.03 0.92
N PRO A 139 -15.73 -10.96 1.68
CA PRO A 139 -16.43 -11.77 2.66
C PRO A 139 -17.21 -10.92 3.67
N SER A 140 -18.44 -11.33 3.99
CA SER A 140 -19.39 -10.51 4.76
C SER A 140 -18.95 -10.29 6.21
N GLU A 141 -18.14 -11.18 6.77
CA GLU A 141 -17.50 -11.02 8.08
C GLU A 141 -16.61 -9.77 8.15
N HIS A 142 -16.10 -9.33 7.00
CA HIS A 142 -15.30 -8.13 6.86
C HIS A 142 -16.14 -6.85 6.66
N ARG A 143 -17.48 -6.94 6.67
CA ARG A 143 -18.40 -5.79 6.64
C ARG A 143 -17.99 -4.72 5.61
N PRO A 144 -17.87 -5.09 4.32
CA PRO A 144 -17.41 -4.19 3.28
C PRO A 144 -18.34 -2.98 3.14
N ARG A 145 -17.76 -1.80 2.95
CA ARG A 145 -18.51 -0.54 2.81
C ARG A 145 -17.77 0.46 1.95
N LEU A 146 -18.51 1.43 1.44
CA LEU A 146 -17.94 2.60 0.81
C LEU A 146 -17.71 3.69 1.86
N SER A 147 -16.61 4.41 1.73
CA SER A 147 -16.33 5.61 2.52
C SER A 147 -15.67 6.67 1.64
N VAL A 148 -15.50 7.88 2.17
CA VAL A 148 -14.46 8.78 1.64
C VAL A 148 -13.09 8.13 1.87
N PRO A 149 -12.08 8.45 1.03
CA PRO A 149 -10.72 7.99 1.24
C PRO A 149 -10.26 8.28 2.67
N GLN A 150 -9.68 7.29 3.34
CA GLN A 150 -9.13 7.46 4.68
C GLN A 150 -8.09 8.59 4.71
N GLY A 151 -7.96 9.29 5.83
CA GLY A 151 -7.06 10.45 5.95
C GLY A 151 -7.50 11.72 5.19
N SER A 152 -8.50 11.62 4.31
CA SER A 152 -9.07 12.79 3.62
C SER A 152 -10.21 13.43 4.43
N ARG A 153 -10.45 14.73 4.20
CA ARG A 153 -11.67 15.41 4.63
C ARG A 153 -12.68 15.36 3.49
N LEU A 154 -13.96 15.29 3.85
CA LEU A 154 -15.04 15.35 2.86
C LEU A 154 -15.02 16.74 2.20
N GLY A 155 -14.56 16.81 0.96
CA GLY A 155 -14.59 18.00 0.12
C GLY A 155 -15.26 17.63 -1.19
N LYS A 156 -16.48 18.10 -1.42
CA LYS A 156 -17.14 18.01 -2.71
C LYS A 156 -16.85 19.29 -3.47
N VAL A 157 -16.11 19.21 -4.57
CA VAL A 157 -16.11 20.29 -5.55
C VAL A 157 -17.45 20.20 -6.28
N ALA A 158 -18.18 21.31 -6.35
CA ALA A 158 -19.50 21.33 -6.97
C ALA A 158 -19.38 20.91 -8.45
N GLY A 159 -20.14 19.90 -8.85
CA GLY A 159 -20.12 19.35 -10.21
C GLY A 159 -19.25 18.11 -10.40
N ASP A 160 -18.34 17.78 -9.47
CA ASP A 160 -17.47 16.61 -9.61
C ASP A 160 -18.13 15.34 -9.03
N PRO A 161 -17.95 14.18 -9.69
CA PRO A 161 -18.39 12.90 -9.15
C PRO A 161 -17.59 12.55 -7.87
N PRO A 162 -18.21 11.91 -6.88
CA PRO A 162 -17.57 11.71 -5.58
C PRO A 162 -16.41 10.71 -5.68
N VAL A 163 -15.27 11.07 -5.07
CA VAL A 163 -14.17 10.14 -4.82
C VAL A 163 -14.53 9.26 -3.63
N MET A 164 -14.55 7.96 -3.85
CA MET A 164 -14.94 6.94 -2.90
C MET A 164 -13.81 5.93 -2.70
N GLN A 165 -13.86 5.22 -1.59
CA GLN A 165 -12.95 4.13 -1.27
C GLN A 165 -13.75 2.91 -0.84
N LEU A 166 -13.37 1.73 -1.35
CA LEU A 166 -13.82 0.47 -0.79
C LEU A 166 -13.05 0.18 0.50
N THR A 167 -13.76 -0.05 1.60
CA THR A 167 -13.15 -0.39 2.89
C THR A 167 -13.76 -1.65 3.47
N ALA A 168 -13.02 -2.28 4.37
CA ALA A 168 -13.41 -3.48 5.09
C ALA A 168 -12.99 -3.34 6.56
N ILE A 169 -13.56 -4.19 7.41
CA ILE A 169 -13.24 -4.29 8.83
C ILE A 169 -12.50 -5.60 9.08
N ARG A 170 -11.41 -5.51 9.84
CA ARG A 170 -10.64 -6.67 10.31
C ARG A 170 -10.63 -6.70 11.82
N ARG A 171 -10.94 -7.84 12.40
CA ARG A 171 -10.67 -8.07 13.83
C ARG A 171 -9.17 -8.24 14.05
N VAL A 172 -8.61 -7.52 15.00
CA VAL A 172 -7.23 -7.68 15.45
C VAL A 172 -7.16 -8.55 16.70
N ASP A 173 -5.98 -9.09 16.99
CA ASP A 173 -5.76 -10.08 18.06
C ASP A 173 -6.17 -9.57 19.45
N THR A 174 -6.22 -8.26 19.66
CA THR A 174 -6.68 -7.62 20.91
C THR A 174 -8.20 -7.61 21.07
N GLY A 175 -8.95 -8.18 20.11
CA GLY A 175 -10.41 -8.15 20.07
C GLY A 175 -10.99 -6.86 19.50
N ALA A 176 -10.16 -5.85 19.24
CA ALA A 176 -10.54 -4.61 18.57
C ALA A 176 -10.76 -4.83 17.06
N PHE A 177 -11.24 -3.78 16.39
CA PHE A 177 -11.46 -3.77 14.94
C PHE A 177 -10.68 -2.63 14.30
N ASP A 178 -10.01 -2.96 13.19
CA ASP A 178 -9.34 -2.00 12.31
C ASP A 178 -10.17 -1.82 11.04
N VAL A 179 -10.21 -0.59 10.53
CA VAL A 179 -10.71 -0.32 9.17
C VAL A 179 -9.54 -0.45 8.19
N VAL A 180 -9.66 -1.39 7.27
CA VAL A 180 -8.68 -1.66 6.22
C VAL A 180 -9.19 -1.05 4.92
N GLY A 181 -8.35 -0.26 4.27
CA GLY A 181 -8.68 0.35 2.99
C GLY A 181 -8.43 -0.60 1.81
N GLY A 182 -9.11 -0.32 0.71
CA GLY A 182 -8.91 -0.93 -0.60
C GLY A 182 -8.93 0.14 -1.68
N PRO A 183 -9.23 -0.24 -2.94
CA PRO A 183 -9.12 0.66 -4.09
C PRO A 183 -9.92 1.97 -3.91
N ILE A 184 -9.28 3.09 -4.24
CA ILE A 184 -9.91 4.42 -4.35
C ILE A 184 -10.39 4.62 -5.78
N PHE A 185 -11.58 5.18 -5.98
CA PHE A 185 -12.19 5.36 -7.31
C PHE A 185 -13.13 6.57 -7.32
N VAL A 186 -13.44 7.08 -8.50
CA VAL A 186 -14.49 8.06 -8.75
C VAL A 186 -15.77 7.28 -9.05
N ALA A 187 -16.84 7.52 -8.31
CA ALA A 187 -18.13 6.94 -8.66
C ALA A 187 -18.69 7.69 -9.87
N ALA A 188 -18.85 7.00 -10.99
CA ALA A 188 -19.41 7.57 -12.20
C ALA A 188 -20.95 7.50 -12.17
N ASP A 189 -21.59 8.55 -12.68
CA ASP A 189 -23.02 8.48 -12.97
C ASP A 189 -23.26 7.46 -14.10
N PRO A 190 -24.34 6.66 -14.01
CA PRO A 190 -24.67 5.63 -14.99
C PRO A 190 -25.01 6.17 -16.37
#